data_AF-A0A928CP71-F1
#
_entry.id   AF-A0A928CP71-F1
#
_cell.length_a   1.000
_cell.length_b   1.000
_cell.length_c   1.000
_cell.angle_alpha   90.00
_cell.angle_beta   90.00
_cell.angle_gamma   90.00
#
_symmetry.space_group_name_H-M   'P 1'
#
loop_
_entity.id
_entity.type
_entity.pdbx_description
1 polymer ?
#
loop_
_entity_poly.entity_id
_entity_poly.type
_entity_poly.pdbx_seq_one_letter_code
_entity_poly.pdbx_strand_id
1 'polypeptide(L)'
;MKKVRYLLQSNLNMSRSAYIFIRQLSKTFYLTPQNNGVCTMTKMMEQYNQIVTAAMSDIIRDEESAILQAAELLSDKVLEDRLINIYGAGGHSAIAAMEIFWRAGGIAQINAMFPAGTNIVSANPTTAKLEGYAPYILNFYDVYQDDVLILVNFYGLNITAVDVAIEAKKRGVKLITVNAHKFAEKVPKNFIWRHSSKQNINDFADIAIDNHVPYPDAVLDCEGIEEKITPTATILTCFTLNCLMSETIRLIKAKGGSPDIWLSNNIPGCDEHNKPIHDKYRKRIHHLYPVW
;
A
#
# COMPACT_ATOMS: atom_id res chain seq x y z
N MET A 1 54.09 28.00 21.25
CA MET A 1 54.57 27.97 22.65
C MET A 1 54.56 29.41 23.17
N LYS A 2 54.02 29.84 24.32
CA LYS A 2 53.26 29.24 25.46
C LYS A 2 52.10 30.24 25.79
N LYS A 3 50.87 29.82 26.13
CA LYS A 3 50.26 29.82 27.49
C LYS A 3 50.76 30.96 28.41
N VAL A 4 49.92 31.78 29.09
CA VAL A 4 49.01 31.43 30.22
C VAL A 4 47.99 32.58 30.51
N ARG A 5 46.77 32.24 31.00
CA ARG A 5 45.73 32.98 31.82
C ARG A 5 45.76 34.54 31.87
N TYR A 6 44.61 35.24 31.81
CA TYR A 6 43.67 35.37 32.94
C TYR A 6 42.27 35.93 32.58
N LEU A 7 41.35 35.81 33.54
CA LEU A 7 40.03 36.47 33.63
C LEU A 7 40.21 37.88 34.28
N LEU A 8 39.27 38.83 34.36
CA LEU A 8 37.82 38.89 34.08
C LEU A 8 37.42 40.40 33.91
N GLN A 9 36.11 40.70 34.02
CA GLN A 9 35.46 41.99 34.32
C GLN A 9 35.16 43.03 33.20
N SER A 10 33.84 43.31 33.14
CA SER A 10 33.16 44.60 32.93
C SER A 10 33.29 45.38 31.61
N ASN A 11 32.20 45.32 30.83
CA ASN A 11 31.43 46.43 30.25
C ASN A 11 32.09 47.48 29.33
N LEU A 12 31.27 47.94 28.37
CA LEU A 12 31.45 49.11 27.50
C LEU A 12 32.56 49.01 26.45
N ASN A 13 32.22 48.42 25.29
CA ASN A 13 32.18 49.18 24.03
C ASN A 13 31.70 48.29 22.87
N MET A 14 30.38 48.20 22.69
CA MET A 14 29.78 47.58 21.51
C MET A 14 29.96 48.55 20.33
N SER A 15 30.96 48.32 19.48
CA SER A 15 31.30 49.26 18.41
C SER A 15 30.18 49.38 17.37
N ARG A 16 30.01 50.57 16.79
CA ARG A 16 28.96 50.85 15.78
C ARG A 16 29.00 49.89 14.58
N SER A 17 30.13 49.25 14.29
CA SER A 17 30.28 48.28 13.21
C SER A 17 29.48 46.99 13.43
N ALA A 18 29.28 46.55 14.68
CA ALA A 18 28.49 45.35 14.98
C ALA A 18 26.98 45.56 14.75
N TYR A 19 26.49 46.79 14.95
CA TYR A 19 25.06 47.12 14.73
C TYR A 19 24.73 47.40 13.25
N ILE A 20 25.72 47.79 12.45
CA ILE A 20 25.55 48.00 11.00
C ILE A 20 25.43 46.66 10.26
N PHE A 21 26.20 45.64 10.65
CA PHE A 21 26.16 44.33 10.00
C PHE A 21 24.80 43.61 10.16
N ILE A 22 24.10 43.81 11.29
CA ILE A 22 22.77 43.24 11.54
C ILE A 22 21.65 44.09 10.89
N ARG A 23 21.87 45.40 10.65
CA ARG A 23 20.91 46.26 9.93
C ARG A 23 21.02 46.20 8.41
N GLN A 24 22.07 45.61 7.84
CA GLN A 24 22.27 45.51 6.40
C GLN A 24 21.77 44.19 5.78
N LEU A 25 21.37 43.21 6.62
CA LEU A 25 20.71 41.97 6.20
C LEU A 25 19.18 41.97 6.38
N SER A 26 18.61 43.06 6.91
CA SER A 26 17.17 43.21 7.19
C SER A 26 16.45 44.24 6.30
N LYS A 27 17.15 44.78 5.28
CA LYS A 27 16.57 45.62 4.22
C LYS A 27 17.26 45.37 2.88
N THR A 28 16.62 44.56 2.04
CA THR A 28 16.45 44.70 0.56
C THR A 28 16.11 43.33 -0.01
N PHE A 29 14.83 42.96 0.00
CA PHE A 29 14.22 42.05 -0.99
C PHE A 29 12.68 42.17 -0.97
N TYR A 30 12.18 43.41 -0.85
CA TYR A 30 10.83 43.72 -1.36
C TYR A 30 10.96 43.97 -2.87
N LEU A 31 11.07 42.90 -3.64
CA LEU A 31 10.78 42.96 -5.07
C LEU A 31 9.26 42.92 -5.22
N THR A 32 8.69 44.06 -5.59
CA THR A 32 7.38 44.11 -6.24
C THR A 32 7.38 43.14 -7.43
N PRO A 33 6.31 42.35 -7.65
CA PRO A 33 6.27 41.42 -8.77
C PRO A 33 6.25 42.20 -10.09
N GLN A 34 7.39 42.23 -10.78
CA GLN A 34 7.38 42.53 -12.21
C GLN A 34 6.72 41.35 -12.92
N ASN A 35 5.62 41.64 -13.61
CA ASN A 35 4.86 40.69 -14.41
C ASN A 35 5.65 40.28 -15.67
N ASN A 36 6.72 39.49 -15.46
CA ASN A 36 7.42 38.79 -16.53
C ASN A 36 6.80 37.40 -16.62
N GLY A 37 5.85 37.25 -17.53
CA GLY A 37 5.02 36.05 -17.70
C GLY A 37 5.78 34.82 -18.20
N VAL A 38 6.63 34.25 -17.36
CA VAL A 38 7.08 32.86 -17.49
C VAL A 38 6.25 32.04 -16.52
N CYS A 39 5.11 31.56 -17.00
CA CYS A 39 4.44 30.43 -16.37
C CYS A 39 5.36 29.21 -16.59
N THR A 40 6.27 28.95 -15.66
CA THR A 40 7.06 27.72 -15.66
C THR A 40 6.09 26.57 -15.45
N MET A 41 5.70 25.93 -16.55
CA MET A 41 4.94 24.69 -16.57
C MET A 41 5.59 23.72 -15.58
N THR A 42 4.90 23.46 -14.46
CA THR A 42 5.34 22.48 -13.46
C THR A 42 5.56 21.16 -14.17
N LYS A 43 6.73 20.54 -13.99
CA LYS A 43 7.07 19.34 -14.76
C LYS A 43 6.09 18.23 -14.39
N MET A 44 5.71 17.39 -15.34
CA MET A 44 4.80 16.26 -15.10
C MET A 44 5.23 15.37 -13.91
N MET A 45 6.53 15.20 -13.70
CA MET A 45 7.08 14.49 -12.53
C MET A 45 6.77 15.17 -11.20
N GLU A 46 6.80 16.51 -11.15
CA GLU A 46 6.49 17.31 -9.95
C GLU A 46 4.98 17.28 -9.67
N GLN A 47 4.14 17.38 -10.71
CA GLN A 47 2.68 17.24 -10.61
C GLN A 47 2.30 15.84 -10.10
N TYR A 48 2.86 14.78 -10.68
CA TYR A 48 2.60 13.40 -10.26
C TYR A 48 3.04 13.15 -8.82
N ASN A 49 4.22 13.64 -8.43
CA ASN A 49 4.70 13.56 -7.05
C ASN A 49 3.71 14.23 -6.08
N GLN A 50 3.21 15.43 -6.41
CA GLN A 50 2.23 16.14 -5.57
C GLN A 50 0.94 15.32 -5.41
N ILE A 51 0.40 14.77 -6.50
CA ILE A 51 -0.84 13.98 -6.48
C ILE A 51 -0.67 12.70 -5.63
N VAL A 52 0.41 11.94 -5.86
CA VAL A 52 0.67 10.69 -5.13
C VAL A 52 0.95 10.95 -3.64
N THR A 53 1.77 11.94 -3.30
CA THR A 53 2.11 12.24 -1.90
C THR A 53 0.93 12.85 -1.12
N ALA A 54 0.04 13.59 -1.78
CA ALA A 54 -1.23 14.01 -1.19
C ALA A 54 -2.11 12.79 -0.85
N ALA A 55 -2.34 11.89 -1.82
CA ALA A 55 -3.14 10.69 -1.59
C ALA A 55 -2.53 9.73 -0.54
N MET A 56 -1.19 9.60 -0.48
CA MET A 56 -0.51 8.89 0.62
C MET A 56 -0.77 9.54 1.99
N SER A 57 -0.79 10.87 2.05
CA SER A 57 -1.09 11.61 3.28
C SER A 57 -2.56 11.45 3.69
N ASP A 58 -3.47 11.39 2.73
CA ASP A 58 -4.89 11.11 2.95
C ASP A 58 -5.10 9.67 3.48
N ILE A 59 -4.42 8.66 2.91
CA ILE A 59 -4.44 7.28 3.43
C ILE A 59 -4.00 7.23 4.90
N ILE A 60 -2.87 7.85 5.26
CA ILE A 60 -2.39 7.85 6.65
C ILE A 60 -3.37 8.55 7.59
N ARG A 61 -3.99 9.66 7.17
CA ARG A 61 -4.88 10.47 8.01
C ARG A 61 -6.26 9.86 8.18
N ASP A 62 -6.86 9.39 7.09
CA ASP A 62 -8.28 9.02 7.04
C ASP A 62 -8.49 7.51 7.33
N GLU A 63 -7.51 6.67 7.01
CA GLU A 63 -7.62 5.20 7.13
C GLU A 63 -6.91 4.63 8.37
N GLU A 64 -6.27 5.45 9.22
CA GLU A 64 -5.50 5.01 10.40
C GLU A 64 -6.27 3.98 11.23
N SER A 65 -7.55 4.28 11.54
CA SER A 65 -8.38 3.40 12.37
C SER A 65 -8.67 2.05 11.70
N ALA A 66 -8.93 2.03 10.39
CA ALA A 66 -9.21 0.80 9.66
C ALA A 66 -7.93 -0.05 9.48
N ILE A 67 -6.80 0.61 9.20
CA ILE A 67 -5.47 -0.03 9.13
C ILE A 67 -5.10 -0.66 10.48
N LEU A 68 -5.29 0.05 11.60
CA LEU A 68 -5.00 -0.47 12.94
C LEU A 68 -5.93 -1.63 13.33
N GLN A 69 -7.22 -1.55 13.02
CA GLN A 69 -8.16 -2.66 13.26
C GLN A 69 -7.81 -3.91 12.44
N ALA A 70 -7.44 -3.73 11.17
CA ALA A 70 -6.99 -4.82 10.31
C ALA A 70 -5.65 -5.40 10.80
N ALA A 71 -4.70 -4.55 11.20
CA ALA A 71 -3.41 -4.97 11.75
C ALA A 71 -3.56 -5.76 13.06
N GLU A 72 -4.50 -5.37 13.92
CA GLU A 72 -4.84 -6.09 15.14
C GLU A 72 -5.35 -7.51 14.81
N LEU A 73 -6.36 -7.62 13.94
CA LEU A 73 -6.90 -8.90 13.44
C LEU A 73 -5.81 -9.79 12.80
N LEU A 74 -4.97 -9.22 11.93
CA LEU A 74 -3.89 -9.95 11.28
C LEU A 74 -2.83 -10.43 12.29
N SER A 75 -2.52 -9.61 13.30
CA SER A 75 -1.57 -9.97 14.36
C SER A 75 -2.07 -11.12 15.23
N ASP A 76 -3.36 -11.14 15.57
CA ASP A 76 -3.97 -12.25 16.31
C ASP A 76 -3.94 -13.54 15.47
N LYS A 77 -4.33 -13.46 14.20
CA LYS A 77 -4.29 -14.62 13.29
C LYS A 77 -2.88 -15.18 13.10
N VAL A 78 -1.87 -14.31 13.07
CA VAL A 78 -0.46 -14.74 13.03
C VAL A 78 -0.03 -15.45 14.32
N LEU A 79 -0.44 -14.94 15.49
CA LEU A 79 -0.14 -15.54 16.79
C LEU A 79 -0.89 -16.86 17.04
N GLU A 80 -2.06 -17.05 16.40
CA GLU A 80 -2.77 -18.33 16.29
C GLU A 80 -2.08 -19.35 15.34
N ASP A 81 -0.89 -19.05 14.80
CA ASP A 81 -0.23 -19.79 13.72
C ASP A 81 -1.12 -19.99 12.48
N ARG A 82 -2.02 -19.05 12.17
CA ARG A 82 -2.76 -19.05 10.89
C ARG A 82 -1.99 -18.30 9.81
N LEU A 83 -2.42 -18.48 8.57
CA LEU A 83 -1.90 -17.73 7.42
C LEU A 83 -2.77 -16.50 7.15
N ILE A 84 -2.15 -15.47 6.61
CA ILE A 84 -2.82 -14.31 6.02
C ILE A 84 -3.02 -14.63 4.54
N ASN A 85 -4.25 -14.89 4.12
CA ASN A 85 -4.55 -15.05 2.70
C ASN A 85 -4.64 -13.66 2.05
N ILE A 86 -4.08 -13.49 0.85
CA ILE A 86 -4.24 -12.26 0.06
C ILE A 86 -4.56 -12.56 -1.40
N TYR A 87 -5.65 -11.98 -1.91
CA TYR A 87 -5.99 -12.07 -3.33
C TYR A 87 -6.07 -10.68 -3.98
N GLY A 88 -5.14 -10.44 -4.91
CA GLY A 88 -5.21 -9.34 -5.86
C GLY A 88 -6.16 -9.65 -7.01
N ALA A 89 -7.45 -9.41 -6.80
CA ALA A 89 -8.53 -9.86 -7.66
C ALA A 89 -8.64 -9.04 -8.96
N GLY A 90 -8.07 -9.58 -10.04
CA GLY A 90 -8.26 -9.08 -11.40
C GLY A 90 -7.14 -8.16 -11.91
N GLY A 91 -6.63 -8.45 -13.11
CA GLY A 91 -5.73 -7.56 -13.85
C GLY A 91 -4.44 -7.23 -13.08
N HIS A 92 -4.16 -5.93 -12.92
CA HIS A 92 -2.98 -5.43 -12.19
C HIS A 92 -3.12 -5.55 -10.67
N SER A 93 -4.32 -5.78 -10.12
CA SER A 93 -4.49 -5.93 -8.67
C SER A 93 -3.71 -7.11 -8.09
N ALA A 94 -3.32 -8.09 -8.92
CA ALA A 94 -2.39 -9.16 -8.53
C ALA A 94 -1.04 -8.65 -8.00
N ILE A 95 -0.59 -7.46 -8.41
CA ILE A 95 0.62 -6.81 -7.86
C ILE A 95 0.48 -6.59 -6.35
N ALA A 96 -0.73 -6.33 -5.84
CA ALA A 96 -0.95 -6.14 -4.42
C ALA A 96 -0.67 -7.42 -3.60
N ALA A 97 -0.99 -8.59 -4.16
CA ALA A 97 -0.63 -9.87 -3.56
C ALA A 97 0.88 -10.14 -3.68
N MET A 98 1.52 -9.77 -4.80
CA MET A 98 2.97 -9.85 -4.97
C MET A 98 3.74 -8.92 -4.00
N GLU A 99 3.20 -7.73 -3.72
CA GLU A 99 3.89 -6.68 -2.97
C GLU A 99 4.24 -7.09 -1.55
N ILE A 100 3.39 -7.87 -0.88
CA ILE A 100 3.62 -8.36 0.49
C ILE A 100 4.06 -9.83 0.55
N PHE A 101 4.07 -10.54 -0.57
CA PHE A 101 4.41 -11.96 -0.64
C PHE A 101 5.90 -12.19 -0.77
N TRP A 102 6.43 -13.07 0.10
CA TRP A 102 7.76 -13.69 0.00
C TRP A 102 8.90 -12.76 -0.47
N ARG A 103 9.01 -11.61 0.19
CA ARG A 103 10.02 -10.58 -0.08
C ARG A 103 10.77 -10.18 1.17
N ALA A 104 11.94 -9.59 0.98
CA ALA A 104 12.72 -8.96 2.06
C ALA A 104 11.89 -7.99 2.90
N GLY A 105 11.94 -8.15 4.22
CA GLY A 105 11.18 -7.34 5.19
C GLY A 105 9.71 -7.77 5.38
N GLY A 106 9.18 -8.64 4.52
CA GLY A 106 7.84 -9.20 4.66
C GLY A 106 7.78 -10.33 5.68
N ILE A 107 6.61 -10.50 6.31
CA ILE A 107 6.33 -11.66 7.16
C ILE A 107 6.13 -12.93 6.33
N ALA A 108 6.50 -14.08 6.89
CA ALA A 108 6.46 -15.36 6.18
C ALA A 108 5.07 -15.97 6.00
N GLN A 109 4.11 -15.63 6.86
CA GLN A 109 2.75 -16.23 6.90
C GLN A 109 1.79 -15.75 5.79
N ILE A 110 2.29 -15.21 4.67
CA ILE A 110 1.45 -14.72 3.56
C ILE A 110 1.15 -15.83 2.55
N ASN A 111 -0.11 -16.27 2.47
CA ASN A 111 -0.61 -17.14 1.40
C ASN A 111 -1.18 -16.28 0.26
N ALA A 112 -0.30 -15.87 -0.67
CA ALA A 112 -0.70 -15.06 -1.81
C ALA A 112 -1.38 -15.89 -2.90
N MET A 113 -2.45 -15.34 -3.45
CA MET A 113 -3.34 -16.05 -4.37
C MET A 113 -3.19 -15.53 -5.79
N PHE A 114 -2.77 -16.42 -6.71
CA PHE A 114 -2.56 -16.15 -8.13
C PHE A 114 -3.35 -17.11 -9.04
N PRO A 115 -4.69 -17.22 -8.91
CA PRO A 115 -5.49 -18.09 -9.77
C PRO A 115 -5.33 -17.71 -11.25
N ALA A 116 -4.98 -18.71 -12.07
CA ALA A 116 -4.72 -18.54 -13.49
C ALA A 116 -5.93 -17.97 -14.25
N GLY A 117 -5.67 -17.17 -15.27
CA GLY A 117 -6.69 -16.49 -16.07
C GLY A 117 -7.18 -15.15 -15.48
N THR A 118 -6.88 -14.86 -14.21
CA THR A 118 -7.45 -13.68 -13.52
C THR A 118 -6.57 -12.43 -13.57
N ASN A 119 -5.26 -12.59 -13.68
CA ASN A 119 -4.26 -11.50 -13.69
C ASN A 119 -3.66 -11.28 -15.10
N ILE A 120 -3.10 -10.09 -15.38
CA ILE A 120 -2.58 -9.74 -16.72
C ILE A 120 -1.58 -10.77 -17.28
N VAL A 121 -0.75 -11.38 -16.42
CA VAL A 121 0.29 -12.34 -16.82
C VAL A 121 -0.29 -13.66 -17.35
N SER A 122 -1.45 -14.08 -16.84
CA SER A 122 -2.06 -15.39 -17.14
C SER A 122 -3.45 -15.33 -17.81
N ALA A 123 -3.98 -14.14 -18.07
CA ALA A 123 -5.34 -13.90 -18.58
C ALA A 123 -5.47 -14.09 -20.10
N ASN A 124 -5.20 -15.29 -20.61
CA ASN A 124 -5.39 -15.64 -22.03
C ASN A 124 -6.09 -17.00 -22.20
N PRO A 125 -7.45 -17.05 -22.30
CA PRO A 125 -8.40 -15.96 -22.14
C PRO A 125 -8.59 -15.55 -20.66
N THR A 126 -9.27 -14.42 -20.41
CA THR A 126 -9.50 -13.97 -19.03
C THR A 126 -10.67 -14.66 -18.35
N THR A 127 -10.44 -15.18 -17.15
CA THR A 127 -11.47 -15.74 -16.24
C THR A 127 -11.96 -14.72 -15.22
N ALA A 128 -11.31 -13.55 -15.08
CA ALA A 128 -11.68 -12.48 -14.13
C ALA A 128 -13.07 -11.86 -14.37
N LYS A 129 -13.74 -12.25 -15.46
CA LYS A 129 -15.06 -11.76 -15.90
C LYS A 129 -16.18 -12.80 -15.72
N LEU A 130 -15.87 -13.95 -15.08
CA LEU A 130 -16.84 -15.01 -14.79
C LEU A 130 -17.37 -14.87 -13.36
N GLU A 131 -18.68 -15.03 -13.19
CA GLU A 131 -19.33 -15.19 -11.87
C GLU A 131 -19.38 -16.68 -11.50
N GLY A 132 -19.36 -17.00 -10.19
CA GLY A 132 -19.32 -18.36 -9.69
C GLY A 132 -17.96 -19.06 -9.81
N TYR A 133 -16.88 -18.34 -10.11
CA TYR A 133 -15.52 -18.90 -10.12
C TYR A 133 -14.85 -18.85 -8.74
N ALA A 134 -15.28 -17.91 -7.88
CA ALA A 134 -14.77 -17.73 -6.52
C ALA A 134 -14.72 -19.00 -5.65
N PRO A 135 -15.72 -19.90 -5.64
CA PRO A 135 -15.66 -21.11 -4.81
C PRO A 135 -14.48 -22.01 -5.18
N TYR A 136 -14.15 -22.12 -6.48
CA TYR A 136 -13.02 -22.91 -6.96
C TYR A 136 -11.68 -22.27 -6.63
N ILE A 137 -11.59 -20.93 -6.69
CA ILE A 137 -10.41 -20.19 -6.22
C ILE A 137 -10.20 -20.45 -4.73
N LEU A 138 -11.20 -20.19 -3.88
CA LEU A 138 -11.04 -20.32 -2.43
C LEU A 138 -10.80 -21.78 -1.98
N ASN A 139 -11.34 -22.77 -2.69
CA ASN A 139 -11.03 -24.18 -2.45
C ASN A 139 -9.57 -24.52 -2.81
N PHE A 140 -9.05 -24.02 -3.93
CA PHE A 140 -7.66 -24.30 -4.33
C PHE A 140 -6.63 -23.72 -3.34
N TYR A 141 -6.96 -22.63 -2.67
CA TYR A 141 -6.07 -21.96 -1.71
C TYR A 141 -6.33 -22.36 -0.24
N ASP A 142 -7.19 -23.34 0.00
CA ASP A 142 -7.61 -23.80 1.34
C ASP A 142 -8.12 -22.66 2.25
N VAL A 143 -8.98 -21.78 1.71
CA VAL A 143 -9.58 -20.66 2.45
C VAL A 143 -10.96 -21.05 2.99
N TYR A 144 -11.06 -21.17 4.32
CA TYR A 144 -12.22 -21.69 5.04
C TYR A 144 -12.67 -20.75 6.20
N GLN A 145 -13.60 -21.22 7.01
CA GLN A 145 -14.15 -20.47 8.15
C GLN A 145 -13.05 -20.03 9.13
N ASP A 146 -13.22 -18.83 9.70
CA ASP A 146 -12.33 -18.19 10.68
C ASP A 146 -10.90 -17.86 10.19
N ASP A 147 -10.59 -18.13 8.91
CA ASP A 147 -9.41 -17.58 8.24
C ASP A 147 -9.60 -16.09 7.96
N VAL A 148 -8.49 -15.40 7.70
CA VAL A 148 -8.48 -14.02 7.23
C VAL A 148 -8.09 -13.95 5.75
N LEU A 149 -8.80 -13.12 4.99
CA LEU A 149 -8.54 -12.81 3.60
C LEU A 149 -8.45 -11.29 3.41
N ILE A 150 -7.30 -10.83 2.93
CA ILE A 150 -7.12 -9.50 2.36
C ILE A 150 -7.52 -9.57 0.88
N LEU A 151 -8.68 -9.02 0.54
CA LEU A 151 -9.17 -8.96 -0.83
C LEU A 151 -8.90 -7.58 -1.42
N VAL A 152 -8.08 -7.54 -2.47
CA VAL A 152 -7.65 -6.29 -3.10
C VAL A 152 -8.14 -6.22 -4.54
N ASN A 153 -8.89 -5.18 -4.87
CA ASN A 153 -9.13 -4.78 -6.26
C ASN A 153 -9.03 -3.27 -6.30
N PHE A 154 -8.15 -2.72 -7.14
CA PHE A 154 -7.80 -1.29 -7.10
C PHE A 154 -9.04 -0.35 -7.11
N TYR A 155 -10.12 -0.75 -7.78
CA TYR A 155 -11.36 0.03 -7.94
C TYR A 155 -12.59 -0.57 -7.25
N GLY A 156 -12.47 -1.73 -6.59
CA GLY A 156 -13.50 -2.37 -5.78
C GLY A 156 -14.72 -2.98 -6.48
N LEU A 157 -14.80 -2.98 -7.81
CA LEU A 157 -16.06 -3.25 -8.54
C LEU A 157 -16.05 -4.42 -9.53
N ASN A 158 -14.89 -5.05 -9.79
CA ASN A 158 -14.79 -6.07 -10.83
C ASN A 158 -15.44 -7.41 -10.44
N ILE A 159 -16.00 -8.10 -11.44
CA ILE A 159 -16.75 -9.36 -11.33
C ILE A 159 -16.07 -10.36 -10.38
N THR A 160 -14.86 -10.84 -10.70
CA THR A 160 -14.16 -11.84 -9.85
C THR A 160 -13.84 -11.37 -8.44
N ALA A 161 -13.72 -10.05 -8.21
CA ALA A 161 -13.46 -9.51 -6.88
C ALA A 161 -14.72 -9.55 -6.02
N VAL A 162 -15.86 -9.10 -6.57
CA VAL A 162 -17.15 -9.13 -5.88
C VAL A 162 -17.64 -10.57 -5.67
N ASP A 163 -17.41 -11.47 -6.64
CA ASP A 163 -17.71 -12.91 -6.51
C ASP A 163 -16.95 -13.54 -5.33
N VAL A 164 -15.65 -13.20 -5.15
CA VAL A 164 -14.85 -13.63 -3.99
C VAL A 164 -15.32 -12.97 -2.69
N ALA A 165 -15.69 -11.70 -2.68
CA ALA A 165 -16.23 -11.03 -1.50
C ALA A 165 -17.53 -11.69 -1.00
N ILE A 166 -18.43 -12.04 -1.93
CA ILE A 166 -19.67 -12.77 -1.67
C ILE A 166 -19.37 -14.17 -1.11
N GLU A 167 -18.45 -14.90 -1.72
CA GLU A 167 -18.11 -16.27 -1.32
C GLU A 167 -17.38 -16.32 0.04
N ALA A 168 -16.45 -15.40 0.30
CA ALA A 168 -15.79 -15.26 1.60
C ALA A 168 -16.81 -15.06 2.73
N LYS A 169 -17.80 -14.17 2.51
CA LYS A 169 -18.90 -13.93 3.46
C LYS A 169 -19.78 -15.16 3.70
N LYS A 170 -20.08 -15.95 2.67
CA LYS A 170 -20.82 -17.23 2.82
C LYS A 170 -20.04 -18.26 3.65
N ARG A 171 -18.71 -18.27 3.57
CA ARG A 171 -17.83 -19.20 4.29
C ARG A 171 -17.54 -18.81 5.74
N GLY A 172 -17.89 -17.60 6.16
CA GLY A 172 -17.46 -17.07 7.46
C GLY A 172 -15.96 -16.77 7.51
N VAL A 173 -15.36 -16.43 6.37
CA VAL A 173 -13.99 -15.89 6.29
C VAL A 173 -14.01 -14.44 6.79
N LYS A 174 -13.02 -14.03 7.58
CA LYS A 174 -12.82 -12.64 7.97
C LYS A 174 -12.25 -11.84 6.80
N LEU A 175 -13.03 -10.89 6.30
CA LEU A 175 -12.74 -10.19 5.06
C LEU A 175 -12.26 -8.76 5.31
N ILE A 176 -10.99 -8.51 4.99
CA ILE A 176 -10.42 -7.16 4.88
C ILE A 176 -10.44 -6.78 3.40
N THR A 177 -10.98 -5.61 3.03
CA THR A 177 -10.93 -5.12 1.64
C THR A 177 -10.05 -3.89 1.48
N VAL A 178 -9.30 -3.84 0.39
CA VAL A 178 -8.52 -2.65 0.00
C VAL A 178 -8.91 -2.24 -1.43
N ASN A 179 -9.58 -1.11 -1.56
CA ASN A 179 -10.04 -0.55 -2.84
C ASN A 179 -10.38 0.94 -2.77
N ALA A 180 -10.45 1.63 -3.90
CA ALA A 180 -10.92 3.02 -3.90
C ALA A 180 -12.44 3.09 -3.76
N HIS A 181 -12.94 3.51 -2.60
CA HIS A 181 -14.38 3.58 -2.36
C HIS A 181 -15.03 4.62 -3.28
N LYS A 182 -14.47 5.83 -3.36
CA LYS A 182 -14.95 6.93 -4.22
C LYS A 182 -14.91 6.60 -5.72
N PHE A 183 -13.96 5.76 -6.15
CA PHE A 183 -13.92 5.23 -7.53
C PHE A 183 -15.08 4.26 -7.75
N ALA A 184 -15.24 3.31 -6.84
CA ALA A 184 -16.29 2.30 -6.86
C ALA A 184 -17.70 2.91 -6.80
N GLU A 185 -17.88 4.09 -6.22
CA GLU A 185 -19.15 4.82 -6.22
C GLU A 185 -19.43 5.56 -7.55
N LYS A 186 -18.41 6.20 -8.14
CA LYS A 186 -18.55 7.00 -9.37
C LYS A 186 -18.88 6.18 -10.62
N VAL A 187 -18.44 4.93 -10.70
CA VAL A 187 -18.69 4.07 -11.87
C VAL A 187 -20.17 3.66 -11.94
N PRO A 188 -20.90 3.89 -13.06
CA PRO A 188 -22.32 3.56 -13.15
C PRO A 188 -22.67 2.10 -12.81
N LYS A 189 -23.81 1.88 -12.14
CA LYS A 189 -24.26 0.53 -11.71
C LYS A 189 -24.57 -0.43 -12.87
N ASN A 190 -24.78 0.08 -14.08
CA ASN A 190 -25.00 -0.68 -15.30
C ASN A 190 -23.73 -0.89 -16.15
N PHE A 191 -22.55 -0.52 -15.65
CA PHE A 191 -21.29 -0.71 -16.35
C PHE A 191 -20.98 -2.21 -16.52
N ILE A 192 -20.71 -2.64 -17.76
CA ILE A 192 -20.59 -4.06 -18.16
C ILE A 192 -19.51 -4.85 -17.39
N TRP A 193 -18.53 -4.19 -16.80
CA TRP A 193 -17.46 -4.83 -16.02
C TRP A 193 -17.72 -4.90 -14.50
N ARG A 194 -18.93 -4.55 -14.06
CA ARG A 194 -19.43 -4.81 -12.70
C ARG A 194 -20.01 -6.21 -12.58
N HIS A 195 -19.97 -6.72 -11.36
CA HIS A 195 -20.73 -7.91 -10.94
C HIS A 195 -22.26 -7.66 -10.99
N SER A 196 -23.03 -8.69 -11.27
CA SER A 196 -24.50 -8.68 -11.42
C SER A 196 -25.25 -8.14 -10.20
N SER A 197 -24.69 -8.33 -8.99
CA SER A 197 -25.19 -7.76 -7.73
C SER A 197 -25.14 -6.23 -7.66
N LYS A 198 -24.30 -5.58 -8.50
CA LYS A 198 -24.07 -4.12 -8.53
C LYS A 198 -23.48 -3.54 -7.24
N GLN A 199 -22.99 -4.40 -6.35
CA GLN A 199 -22.28 -4.06 -5.12
C GLN A 199 -20.77 -3.93 -5.37
N ASN A 200 -20.07 -3.30 -4.44
CA ASN A 200 -18.61 -3.18 -4.40
C ASN A 200 -18.05 -4.14 -3.33
N ILE A 201 -16.76 -4.50 -3.38
CA ILE A 201 -16.18 -5.46 -2.41
C ILE A 201 -16.29 -4.97 -0.96
N ASN A 202 -16.14 -3.66 -0.73
CA ASN A 202 -16.26 -3.03 0.59
C ASN A 202 -17.68 -3.13 1.19
N ASP A 203 -18.72 -3.46 0.42
CA ASP A 203 -20.08 -3.72 0.93
C ASP A 203 -20.17 -5.06 1.70
N PHE A 204 -19.14 -5.91 1.60
CA PHE A 204 -19.10 -7.25 2.19
C PHE A 204 -18.10 -7.40 3.34
N ALA A 205 -17.16 -6.46 3.48
CA ALA A 205 -16.03 -6.54 4.39
C ALA A 205 -16.43 -6.55 5.87
N ASP A 206 -15.62 -7.22 6.71
CA ASP A 206 -15.57 -6.93 8.16
C ASP A 206 -14.82 -5.61 8.40
N ILE A 207 -13.77 -5.34 7.61
CA ILE A 207 -12.96 -4.12 7.68
C ILE A 207 -12.65 -3.64 6.25
N ALA A 208 -13.10 -2.43 5.89
CA ALA A 208 -12.82 -1.80 4.61
C ALA A 208 -11.79 -0.68 4.75
N ILE A 209 -10.82 -0.63 3.84
CA ILE A 209 -9.73 0.35 3.81
C ILE A 209 -9.72 1.01 2.42
N ASP A 210 -9.88 2.34 2.37
CA ASP A 210 -9.76 3.10 1.11
C ASP A 210 -8.28 3.17 0.70
N ASN A 211 -7.95 2.89 -0.56
CA ASN A 211 -6.61 3.15 -1.09
C ASN A 211 -6.50 4.55 -1.74
N HIS A 212 -7.55 5.38 -1.62
CA HIS A 212 -7.67 6.76 -2.13
C HIS A 212 -7.32 6.94 -3.61
N VAL A 213 -7.40 5.89 -4.43
CA VAL A 213 -7.13 5.99 -5.87
C VAL A 213 -8.19 6.89 -6.53
N PRO A 214 -7.79 7.99 -7.18
CA PRO A 214 -8.71 8.93 -7.80
C PRO A 214 -9.47 8.32 -8.96
N TYR A 215 -10.61 8.91 -9.29
CA TYR A 215 -11.35 8.62 -10.53
C TYR A 215 -11.17 9.79 -11.51
N PRO A 216 -10.60 9.58 -12.71
CA PRO A 216 -9.92 8.36 -13.16
C PRO A 216 -8.55 8.14 -12.48
N ASP A 217 -8.01 6.93 -12.59
CA ASP A 217 -6.71 6.53 -12.01
C ASP A 217 -5.51 7.12 -12.75
N ALA A 218 -5.64 7.33 -14.06
CA ALA A 218 -4.68 8.11 -14.82
C ALA A 218 -4.92 9.60 -14.53
N VAL A 219 -3.90 10.31 -14.03
CA VAL A 219 -4.10 11.63 -13.41
C VAL A 219 -3.56 12.82 -14.20
N LEU A 220 -2.52 12.64 -15.02
CA LEU A 220 -1.86 13.73 -15.73
C LEU A 220 -2.48 13.98 -17.11
N ASP A 221 -2.42 15.23 -17.56
CA ASP A 221 -2.77 15.66 -18.92
C ASP A 221 -1.48 15.93 -19.71
N CYS A 222 -1.48 15.64 -21.02
CA CYS A 222 -0.35 15.87 -21.92
C CYS A 222 -0.83 16.55 -23.20
N GLU A 223 -0.17 17.64 -23.63
CA GLU A 223 -0.56 18.37 -24.83
C GLU A 223 -0.47 17.47 -26.08
N GLY A 224 -1.57 17.36 -26.83
CA GLY A 224 -1.68 16.49 -27.99
C GLY A 224 -2.08 15.04 -27.70
N ILE A 225 -2.36 14.67 -26.44
CA ILE A 225 -2.95 13.38 -26.06
C ILE A 225 -4.34 13.63 -25.46
N GLU A 226 -5.35 12.88 -25.89
CA GLU A 226 -6.74 13.03 -25.40
C GLU A 226 -6.94 12.33 -24.05
N GLU A 227 -6.35 11.14 -23.89
CA GLU A 227 -6.43 10.37 -22.66
C GLU A 227 -5.52 10.92 -21.56
N LYS A 228 -6.00 10.87 -20.31
CA LYS A 228 -5.14 11.05 -19.14
C LYS A 228 -4.11 9.93 -19.06
N ILE A 229 -2.91 10.28 -18.59
CA ILE A 229 -1.76 9.38 -18.47
C ILE A 229 -1.30 9.23 -17.01
N THR A 230 -0.44 8.23 -16.79
CA THR A 230 0.23 7.92 -15.50
C THR A 230 -0.74 7.45 -14.41
N PRO A 231 -0.87 6.11 -14.18
CA PRO A 231 -1.74 5.55 -13.15
C PRO A 231 -1.16 5.73 -11.74
N THR A 232 -2.03 5.79 -10.74
CA THR A 232 -1.68 5.87 -9.31
C THR A 232 -1.99 4.57 -8.53
N ALA A 233 -2.83 3.69 -9.09
CA ALA A 233 -3.44 2.59 -8.36
C ALA A 233 -2.46 1.64 -7.69
N THR A 234 -1.39 1.25 -8.40
CA THR A 234 -0.36 0.36 -7.86
C THR A 234 0.37 1.01 -6.69
N ILE A 235 0.84 2.26 -6.84
CA ILE A 235 1.68 2.88 -5.80
C ILE A 235 0.89 3.19 -4.53
N LEU A 236 -0.36 3.62 -4.65
CA LEU A 236 -1.22 3.88 -3.50
C LEU A 236 -1.65 2.59 -2.80
N THR A 237 -2.04 1.55 -3.56
CA THR A 237 -2.42 0.25 -2.96
C THR A 237 -1.23 -0.45 -2.29
N CYS A 238 -0.05 -0.44 -2.91
CA CYS A 238 1.17 -0.99 -2.30
C CYS A 238 1.58 -0.21 -1.05
N PHE A 239 1.40 1.11 -1.03
CA PHE A 239 1.62 1.94 0.16
C PHE A 239 0.66 1.54 1.31
N THR A 240 -0.65 1.48 1.05
CA THR A 240 -1.67 1.07 2.02
C THR A 240 -1.35 -0.31 2.63
N LEU A 241 -0.97 -1.29 1.80
CA LEU A 241 -0.60 -2.63 2.27
C LEU A 241 0.69 -2.63 3.09
N ASN A 242 1.71 -1.87 2.70
CA ASN A 242 2.94 -1.77 3.50
C ASN A 242 2.69 -1.10 4.86
N CYS A 243 1.80 -0.11 4.95
CA CYS A 243 1.36 0.45 6.23
C CYS A 243 0.67 -0.62 7.11
N LEU A 244 -0.29 -1.35 6.54
CA LEU A 244 -1.00 -2.45 7.21
C LEU A 244 -0.04 -3.54 7.72
N MET A 245 0.90 -3.99 6.89
CA MET A 245 1.87 -5.01 7.29
C MET A 245 2.88 -4.49 8.32
N SER A 246 3.28 -3.22 8.25
CA SER A 246 4.16 -2.61 9.26
C SER A 246 3.52 -2.59 10.63
N GLU A 247 2.26 -2.16 10.71
CA GLU A 247 1.49 -2.15 11.95
C GLU A 247 1.19 -3.58 12.45
N THR A 248 0.92 -4.52 11.55
CA THR A 248 0.74 -5.95 11.89
C THR A 248 1.99 -6.50 12.58
N ILE A 249 3.18 -6.29 12.00
CA ILE A 249 4.47 -6.72 12.56
C ILE A 249 4.74 -6.03 13.91
N ARG A 250 4.44 -4.74 14.04
CA ARG A 250 4.57 -3.98 15.29
C ARG A 250 3.67 -4.56 16.39
N LEU A 251 2.42 -4.90 16.08
CA LEU A 251 1.45 -5.46 17.03
C LEU A 251 1.80 -6.89 17.46
N ILE A 252 2.23 -7.75 16.52
CA ILE A 252 2.77 -9.09 16.87
C ILE A 252 3.89 -8.95 17.90
N LYS A 253 4.81 -8.00 17.72
CA LYS A 253 5.90 -7.79 18.66
C LYS A 253 5.44 -7.19 19.99
N ALA A 254 4.49 -6.26 19.97
CA ALA A 254 3.90 -5.68 21.18
C ALA A 254 3.16 -6.71 22.04
N LYS A 255 2.54 -7.72 21.40
CA LYS A 255 1.90 -8.89 22.04
C LYS A 255 2.89 -9.96 22.53
N GLY A 256 4.20 -9.69 22.47
CA GLY A 256 5.27 -10.60 22.91
C GLY A 256 5.69 -11.64 21.88
N GLY A 257 5.09 -11.64 20.69
CA GLY A 257 5.44 -12.56 19.61
C GLY A 257 6.80 -12.28 18.96
N SER A 258 7.19 -13.20 18.07
CA SER A 258 8.36 -13.07 17.20
C SER A 258 7.94 -13.43 15.78
N PRO A 259 7.66 -12.44 14.91
CA PRO A 259 7.26 -12.72 13.53
C PRO A 259 8.45 -13.30 12.74
N ASP A 260 8.19 -14.32 11.93
CA ASP A 260 9.16 -14.82 10.96
C ASP A 260 9.24 -13.83 9.79
N ILE A 261 10.35 -13.09 9.69
CA ILE A 261 10.58 -12.08 8.65
C ILE A 261 11.63 -12.58 7.66
N TRP A 262 11.38 -12.43 6.36
CA TRP A 262 12.36 -12.77 5.33
C TRP A 262 13.51 -11.76 5.28
N LEU A 263 14.74 -12.25 5.24
CA LEU A 263 15.89 -11.45 4.83
C LEU A 263 16.00 -11.42 3.30
N SER A 264 16.62 -10.36 2.78
CA SER A 264 16.94 -10.26 1.34
C SER A 264 17.95 -11.34 0.95
N ASN A 265 17.69 -12.08 -0.13
CA ASN A 265 18.66 -13.03 -0.69
C ASN A 265 19.96 -12.35 -1.19
N ASN A 266 20.02 -11.01 -1.17
CA ASN A 266 21.18 -10.20 -1.54
C ASN A 266 22.03 -9.73 -0.34
N ILE A 267 21.78 -10.23 0.88
CA ILE A 267 22.63 -9.93 2.06
C ILE A 267 23.28 -11.21 2.63
N PRO A 268 24.53 -11.17 3.12
CA PRO A 268 25.16 -12.32 3.76
C PRO A 268 24.37 -12.82 4.98
N GLY A 269 24.32 -14.14 5.17
CA GLY A 269 23.55 -14.78 6.25
C GLY A 269 22.06 -15.00 5.92
N CYS A 270 21.62 -14.65 4.71
CA CYS A 270 20.21 -14.77 4.33
C CYS A 270 19.75 -16.23 4.22
N ASP A 271 20.58 -17.15 3.74
CA ASP A 271 20.19 -18.56 3.59
C ASP A 271 20.08 -19.25 4.96
N GLU A 272 21.04 -19.02 5.86
CA GLU A 272 20.99 -19.56 7.23
C GLU A 272 19.75 -19.10 8.00
N HIS A 273 19.30 -17.85 7.77
CA HIS A 273 18.09 -17.28 8.37
C HIS A 273 16.80 -17.73 7.65
N ASN A 274 16.77 -17.71 6.33
CA ASN A 274 15.57 -17.99 5.55
C ASN A 274 15.25 -19.51 5.51
N LYS A 275 16.21 -20.44 5.75
CA LYS A 275 15.93 -21.89 5.64
C LYS A 275 14.83 -22.37 6.55
N PRO A 276 14.92 -22.14 7.87
CA PRO A 276 13.98 -22.74 8.81
C PRO A 276 12.58 -22.17 8.59
N ILE A 277 12.51 -20.89 8.19
CA ILE A 277 11.27 -20.20 7.82
C ILE A 277 10.67 -20.82 6.54
N HIS A 278 11.48 -21.02 5.50
CA HIS A 278 11.03 -21.67 4.25
C HIS A 278 10.52 -23.09 4.51
N ASP A 279 11.30 -23.93 5.18
CA ASP A 279 10.91 -25.31 5.50
C ASP A 279 9.66 -25.39 6.40
N LYS A 280 9.45 -24.40 7.29
CA LYS A 280 8.24 -24.27 8.12
C LYS A 280 6.98 -23.99 7.30
N TYR A 281 7.05 -23.12 6.30
CA TYR A 281 5.84 -22.65 5.58
C TYR A 281 5.61 -23.25 4.19
N ARG A 282 6.63 -23.81 3.51
CA ARG A 282 6.54 -24.31 2.11
C ARG A 282 5.52 -25.44 1.87
N LYS A 283 5.00 -26.06 2.93
CA LYS A 283 3.95 -27.09 2.86
C LYS A 283 2.54 -26.51 3.07
N ARG A 284 2.44 -25.23 3.43
CA ARG A 284 1.21 -24.52 3.81
C ARG A 284 0.88 -23.37 2.85
N ILE A 285 1.90 -22.82 2.19
CA ILE A 285 1.79 -21.68 1.28
C ILE A 285 1.98 -22.16 -0.17
N HIS A 286 0.96 -21.95 -1.00
CA HIS A 286 0.83 -22.55 -2.33
C HIS A 286 1.94 -22.15 -3.32
N HIS A 287 2.45 -20.92 -3.20
CA HIS A 287 3.45 -20.34 -4.12
C HIS A 287 4.86 -20.27 -3.53
N LEU A 288 5.08 -20.86 -2.35
CA LEU A 288 6.38 -20.91 -1.68
C LEU A 288 7.17 -22.14 -2.15
N TYR A 289 7.66 -22.09 -3.38
CA TYR A 289 8.35 -23.20 -4.05
C TYR A 289 9.75 -23.47 -3.46
N PRO A 290 10.30 -24.69 -3.57
CA PRO A 290 11.67 -24.99 -3.16
C PRO A 290 12.69 -24.17 -3.93
N VAL A 291 13.65 -23.58 -3.22
CA VAL A 291 14.77 -22.83 -3.83
C VAL A 291 16.11 -23.52 -3.56
N TRP A 292 16.17 -24.40 -2.56
CA TRP A 292 17.38 -25.08 -2.05
C TRP A 292 17.09 -26.56 -1.77
#